data_AF-A0A3A9YRL6-F1
#
_entry.id   AF-A0A3A9YRL6-F1
#
_cell.length_a   1.000
_cell.length_b   1.000
_cell.length_c   1.000
_cell.angle_alpha   90.00
_cell.angle_beta   90.00
_cell.angle_gamma   90.00
#
_symmetry.space_group_name_H-M   'P 1'
#
loop_
_entity.id
_entity.type
_entity.pdbx_description
1 polymer ?
#
loop_
_entity_poly.entity_id
_entity_poly.type
_entity_poly.pdbx_seq_one_letter_code
_entity_poly.pdbx_strand_id
1 'polypeptide(L)'
;MMFTEVFVPKGMFTREQLDRLARRLTTHGLHDGPRERGEPGAERADPGVLDFLESITHVVVHEVGTWVAGGRPLGPGQPPRYVVRIHVPGPWRKELSEQLVVRVTRALAEFDGDPERLYREPHAEVHVLGVPEGGYGAFGRVIGESAMSELISAAVRGEGKAPPGMAVDPVCGATVPLAGPAAVTAEVAGTRYGFCCPGCRRTFLARREAAGRP
;
A
#
# COMPACT_ATOMS: atom_id res chain seq x y z
N MET A 1 4.22 -1.90 -1.08
CA MET A 1 4.30 -3.19 -0.36
C MET A 1 5.37 -4.03 -1.05
N MET A 2 6.10 -4.89 -0.34
CA MET A 2 7.18 -5.67 -0.98
C MET A 2 6.83 -7.15 -1.04
N PHE A 3 6.29 -7.68 0.05
CA PHE A 3 5.92 -9.09 0.14
C PHE A 3 4.64 -9.23 0.96
N THR A 4 3.61 -9.79 0.34
CA THR A 4 2.30 -10.01 0.95
C THR A 4 2.05 -11.51 1.04
N GLU A 5 1.84 -12.00 2.26
CA GLU A 5 1.40 -13.37 2.52
C GLU A 5 -0.08 -13.36 2.88
N VAL A 6 -0.85 -14.24 2.25
CA VAL A 6 -2.28 -14.40 2.49
C VAL A 6 -2.52 -15.81 3.01
N PHE A 7 -3.02 -15.94 4.23
CA PHE A 7 -3.35 -17.22 4.84
C PHE A 7 -4.86 -17.43 4.78
N VAL A 8 -5.27 -18.55 4.18
CA VAL A 8 -6.67 -18.98 4.08
C VAL A 8 -6.79 -20.45 4.50
N PRO A 9 -7.95 -20.89 5.01
CA PRO A 9 -8.15 -22.31 5.31
C PRO A 9 -8.11 -23.15 4.03
N LYS A 10 -7.41 -24.28 4.10
CA LYS A 10 -7.26 -25.20 2.96
C LYS A 10 -8.61 -25.74 2.49
N GLY A 11 -8.81 -25.78 1.17
CA GLY A 11 -10.00 -26.38 0.55
C GLY A 11 -11.28 -25.54 0.62
N MET A 12 -11.21 -24.29 1.10
CA MET A 12 -12.36 -23.36 1.08
C MET A 12 -12.53 -22.64 -0.27
N PHE A 13 -11.49 -22.59 -1.10
CA PHE A 13 -11.47 -21.83 -2.35
C PHE A 13 -10.89 -22.64 -3.50
N THR A 14 -11.35 -22.39 -4.72
CA THR A 14 -10.74 -22.95 -5.94
C THR A 14 -9.44 -22.23 -6.28
N ARG A 15 -8.61 -22.83 -7.14
CA ARG A 15 -7.36 -22.20 -7.60
C ARG A 15 -7.61 -20.85 -8.26
N GLU A 16 -8.65 -20.74 -9.07
CA GLU A 16 -9.03 -19.49 -9.76
C GLU A 16 -9.46 -18.42 -8.77
N GLN A 17 -10.17 -18.79 -7.69
CA GLN A 17 -10.52 -17.85 -6.63
C GLN A 17 -9.27 -17.34 -5.91
N LEU A 18 -8.33 -18.24 -5.57
CA LEU A 18 -7.06 -17.86 -4.93
C LEU A 18 -6.20 -16.96 -5.83
N ASP A 19 -6.13 -17.26 -7.14
CA ASP A 19 -5.39 -16.44 -8.10
C ASP A 19 -6.00 -15.03 -8.24
N ARG A 20 -7.34 -14.92 -8.25
CA ARG A 20 -8.03 -13.61 -8.24
C ARG A 20 -7.76 -12.83 -6.97
N LEU A 21 -7.82 -13.49 -5.81
CA LEU A 21 -7.51 -12.88 -4.52
C LEU A 21 -6.07 -12.34 -4.49
N ALA A 22 -5.10 -13.15 -4.94
CA ALA A 22 -3.70 -12.75 -5.00
C ALA A 22 -3.50 -11.50 -5.87
N ARG A 23 -4.08 -11.48 -7.08
CA ARG A 23 -4.02 -10.32 -7.99
C ARG A 23 -4.68 -9.07 -7.41
N ARG A 24 -5.79 -9.24 -6.68
CA ARG A 24 -6.50 -8.12 -6.04
C ARG A 24 -5.68 -7.45 -4.94
N LEU A 25 -4.74 -8.18 -4.33
CA LEU A 25 -3.88 -7.73 -3.23
C LEU A 25 -2.49 -7.25 -3.68
N THR A 26 -2.24 -7.09 -4.99
CA THR A 26 -1.02 -6.45 -5.49
C THR A 26 -1.09 -4.92 -5.35
N THR A 27 -0.01 -4.21 -5.69
CA THR A 27 0.02 -2.75 -5.62
C THR A 27 -1.02 -2.18 -6.60
N HIS A 28 -1.02 -2.60 -7.85
CA HIS A 28 -2.06 -2.19 -8.81
C HIS A 28 -3.45 -2.60 -8.34
N GLY A 29 -3.63 -3.86 -7.92
CA GLY A 29 -4.91 -4.36 -7.44
C GLY A 29 -5.52 -3.49 -6.33
N LEU A 30 -4.72 -3.06 -5.34
CA LEU A 30 -5.15 -2.24 -4.21
C LEU A 30 -5.39 -0.75 -4.55
N HIS A 31 -4.92 -0.28 -5.71
CA HIS A 31 -5.15 1.09 -6.22
C HIS A 31 -6.22 1.17 -7.33
N ASP A 32 -6.61 0.04 -7.92
CA ASP A 32 -7.62 -0.07 -8.98
C ASP A 32 -9.04 -0.35 -8.44
N GLY A 33 -9.38 0.13 -7.25
CA GLY A 33 -10.69 -0.11 -6.64
C GLY A 33 -11.86 0.62 -7.34
N PRO A 34 -13.10 0.07 -7.35
CA PRO A 34 -14.27 0.72 -7.95
C PRO A 34 -14.57 2.14 -7.44
N ARG A 35 -14.17 2.46 -6.19
CA ARG A 35 -14.33 3.80 -5.58
C ARG A 35 -13.20 4.77 -5.92
N GLU A 36 -12.04 4.29 -6.35
CA GLU A 36 -10.90 5.14 -6.74
C GLU A 36 -11.01 5.59 -8.21
N ARG A 37 -11.75 4.83 -9.03
CA ARG A 37 -12.14 5.23 -10.38
C ARG A 37 -13.29 6.25 -10.35
N GLY A 38 -12.94 7.54 -10.30
CA GLY A 38 -13.82 8.61 -10.77
C GLY A 38 -14.26 9.67 -9.76
N GLU A 39 -13.75 9.67 -8.53
CA GLU A 39 -14.00 10.78 -7.60
C GLU A 39 -13.14 12.01 -7.97
N PRO A 40 -13.75 13.16 -8.33
CA PRO A 40 -13.02 14.41 -8.50
C PRO A 40 -12.45 14.81 -7.14
N GLY A 41 -11.12 14.85 -7.01
CA GLY A 41 -10.48 15.16 -5.73
C GLY A 41 -9.71 14.01 -5.07
N ALA A 42 -9.74 12.80 -5.65
CA ALA A 42 -8.99 11.67 -5.11
C ALA A 42 -7.48 11.79 -5.41
N GLU A 43 -6.67 11.39 -4.43
CA GLU A 43 -5.23 11.21 -4.60
C GLU A 43 -4.96 10.16 -5.68
N ARG A 44 -4.02 10.47 -6.59
CA ARG A 44 -3.61 9.56 -7.68
C ARG A 44 -2.12 9.34 -7.60
N ALA A 45 -1.70 8.07 -7.58
CA ALA A 45 -0.30 7.72 -7.66
C ALA A 45 0.21 7.84 -9.10
N ASP A 46 1.46 8.23 -9.29
CA ASP A 46 2.09 8.27 -10.60
C ASP A 46 2.15 6.86 -11.21
N PRO A 47 1.78 6.67 -12.49
CA PRO A 47 1.70 5.35 -13.11
C PRO A 47 3.08 4.69 -13.23
N GLY A 48 4.15 5.45 -13.39
CA GLY A 48 5.51 4.91 -13.40
C GLY A 48 5.96 4.42 -12.03
N VAL A 49 5.60 5.15 -10.97
CA VAL A 49 5.83 4.71 -9.58
C VAL A 49 5.02 3.46 -9.25
N LEU A 50 3.74 3.39 -9.65
CA LEU A 50 2.92 2.20 -9.45
C LEU A 50 3.52 0.98 -10.16
N ASP A 51 3.95 1.12 -11.42
CA ASP A 51 4.59 0.04 -12.17
C ASP A 51 5.90 -0.43 -11.50
N PHE A 52 6.71 0.51 -11.02
CA PHE A 52 7.93 0.17 -10.28
C PHE A 52 7.60 -0.59 -8.99
N LEU A 53 6.67 -0.09 -8.17
CA LEU A 53 6.27 -0.73 -6.92
C LEU A 53 5.67 -2.12 -7.18
N GLU A 54 4.87 -2.28 -8.25
CA GLU A 54 4.34 -3.57 -8.67
C GLU A 54 5.48 -4.54 -9.04
N SER A 55 6.51 -4.07 -9.76
CA SER A 55 7.63 -4.91 -10.19
C SER A 55 8.44 -5.53 -9.04
N ILE A 56 8.37 -4.92 -7.84
CA ILE A 56 9.02 -5.40 -6.62
C ILE A 56 8.03 -5.96 -5.59
N THR A 57 6.73 -6.02 -5.94
CA THR A 57 5.66 -6.58 -5.10
C THR A 57 5.48 -8.06 -5.43
N HIS A 58 5.49 -8.90 -4.40
CA HIS A 58 5.05 -10.29 -4.53
C HIS A 58 3.88 -10.57 -3.59
N VAL A 59 2.91 -11.36 -4.08
CA VAL A 59 1.80 -11.87 -3.28
C VAL A 59 1.84 -13.40 -3.33
N VAL A 60 1.81 -14.03 -2.16
CA VAL A 60 1.75 -15.48 -2.02
C VAL A 60 0.52 -15.86 -1.20
N VAL A 61 -0.09 -16.99 -1.54
CA VAL A 61 -1.27 -17.51 -0.85
C VAL A 61 -0.95 -18.86 -0.22
N HIS A 62 -1.18 -18.97 1.08
CA HIS A 62 -0.97 -20.15 1.88
C HIS A 62 -2.30 -20.77 2.26
N GLU A 63 -2.54 -21.99 1.79
CA GLU A 63 -3.65 -22.82 2.26
C GLU A 63 -3.26 -23.55 3.56
N VAL A 64 -3.87 -23.13 4.67
CA VAL A 64 -3.56 -23.62 6.01
C VAL A 64 -4.39 -24.87 6.31
N GLY A 65 -3.70 -26.00 6.55
CA GLY A 65 -4.35 -27.29 6.79
C GLY A 65 -5.04 -27.43 8.16
N THR A 66 -4.70 -26.59 9.13
CA THR A 66 -5.37 -26.59 10.45
C THR A 66 -5.56 -25.16 10.93
N TRP A 67 -6.81 -24.77 11.13
CA TRP A 67 -7.18 -23.45 11.62
C TRP A 67 -8.10 -23.59 12.82
N VAL A 68 -7.71 -23.05 13.97
CA VAL A 68 -8.51 -23.04 15.20
C VAL A 68 -8.88 -21.61 15.53
N ALA A 69 -10.18 -21.32 15.64
CA ALA A 69 -10.70 -20.01 16.01
C ALA A 69 -11.76 -20.18 17.11
N GLY A 70 -11.75 -19.34 18.14
CA GLY A 70 -12.67 -19.48 19.28
C GLY A 70 -12.52 -20.82 20.01
N GLY A 71 -11.31 -21.39 20.02
CA GLY A 71 -11.02 -22.68 20.66
C GLY A 71 -11.52 -23.92 19.90
N ARG A 72 -12.01 -23.78 18.66
CA ARG A 72 -12.50 -24.89 17.85
C ARG A 72 -11.90 -24.89 16.44
N PRO A 73 -11.60 -26.06 15.84
CA PRO A 73 -11.24 -26.13 14.43
C PRO A 73 -12.33 -25.52 13.54
N LEU A 74 -11.93 -24.79 12.50
CA LEU A 74 -12.86 -24.34 11.47
C LEU A 74 -13.44 -25.56 10.75
N GLY A 75 -14.77 -25.65 10.78
CA GLY A 75 -15.52 -26.73 10.16
C GLY A 75 -16.08 -26.37 8.78
N PRO A 76 -16.55 -27.37 8.01
CA PRO A 76 -17.28 -27.13 6.75
C PRO A 76 -18.48 -26.19 6.96
N GLY A 77 -18.73 -25.30 6.00
CA GLY A 77 -19.86 -24.36 6.03
C GLY A 77 -19.70 -23.16 6.98
N GLN A 78 -18.65 -23.13 7.80
CA GLN A 78 -18.29 -21.90 8.51
C GLN A 78 -17.70 -20.89 7.53
N PRO A 79 -17.92 -19.58 7.76
CA PRO A 79 -17.42 -18.59 6.84
C PRO A 79 -15.88 -18.54 6.93
N PRO A 80 -15.17 -18.15 5.86
CA PRO A 80 -13.71 -18.17 5.83
C PRO A 80 -13.09 -17.17 6.80
N ARG A 81 -11.81 -17.41 7.12
CA ARG A 81 -10.93 -16.51 7.88
C ARG A 81 -9.76 -16.11 7.00
N TYR A 82 -9.22 -14.91 7.22
CA TYR A 82 -8.10 -14.37 6.48
C TYR A 82 -7.09 -13.81 7.47
N VAL A 83 -5.82 -14.15 7.29
CA VAL A 83 -4.70 -13.39 7.87
C VAL A 83 -3.85 -12.91 6.71
N VAL A 84 -3.59 -11.62 6.65
CA VAL A 84 -2.70 -11.02 5.64
C VAL A 84 -1.50 -10.42 6.34
N ARG A 85 -0.29 -10.79 5.93
CA ARG A 85 0.95 -10.18 6.40
C ARG A 85 1.59 -9.41 5.27
N ILE A 86 1.87 -8.14 5.50
CA ILE A 86 2.40 -7.23 4.49
C ILE A 86 3.72 -6.69 4.98
N HIS A 87 4.78 -6.99 4.24
CA HIS A 87 6.11 -6.48 4.50
C HIS A 87 6.31 -5.16 3.76
N VAL A 88 6.70 -4.14 4.51
CA VAL A 88 7.02 -2.80 4.01
C VAL A 88 8.36 -2.35 4.58
N PRO A 89 9.07 -1.40 3.95
CA PRO A 89 10.24 -0.79 4.57
C PRO A 89 9.91 -0.27 5.98
N GLY A 90 10.77 -0.56 6.94
CA GLY A 90 10.58 -0.26 8.36
C GLY A 90 10.16 1.20 8.63
N PRO A 91 10.87 2.20 8.06
CA PRO A 91 10.50 3.61 8.22
C PRO A 91 9.08 3.96 7.73
N TRP A 92 8.55 3.22 6.75
CA TRP A 92 7.23 3.48 6.17
C TRP A 92 6.09 2.78 6.90
N ARG A 93 6.41 1.78 7.73
CA ARG A 93 5.43 0.90 8.39
C ARG A 93 4.33 1.68 9.08
N LYS A 94 4.68 2.65 9.92
CA LYS A 94 3.72 3.43 10.71
C LYS A 94 2.78 4.24 9.81
N GLU A 95 3.32 4.87 8.78
CA GLU A 95 2.57 5.76 7.88
C GLU A 95 1.64 4.96 6.95
N LEU A 96 2.08 3.80 6.47
CA LEU A 96 1.30 2.97 5.56
C LEU A 96 0.28 2.07 6.26
N SER A 97 0.42 1.84 7.57
CA SER A 97 -0.37 0.83 8.29
C SER A 97 -1.87 1.06 8.17
N GLU A 98 -2.35 2.27 8.46
CA GLU A 98 -3.78 2.57 8.45
C GLU A 98 -4.40 2.37 7.06
N GLN A 99 -3.77 2.95 6.04
CA GLN A 99 -4.21 2.80 4.65
C GLN A 99 -4.20 1.34 4.20
N LEU A 100 -3.14 0.59 4.48
CA LEU A 100 -3.04 -0.82 4.08
C LEU A 100 -4.09 -1.68 4.76
N VAL A 101 -4.33 -1.49 6.07
CA VAL A 101 -5.36 -2.22 6.80
C VAL A 101 -6.73 -1.95 6.17
N VAL A 102 -7.10 -0.69 5.94
CA VAL A 102 -8.39 -0.34 5.33
C VAL A 102 -8.53 -0.93 3.92
N ARG A 103 -7.52 -0.75 3.06
CA ARG A 103 -7.61 -1.18 1.65
C ARG A 103 -7.63 -2.70 1.50
N VAL A 104 -6.88 -3.41 2.32
CA VAL A 104 -6.80 -4.88 2.28
C VAL A 104 -8.08 -5.48 2.86
N THR A 105 -8.58 -4.99 4.00
CA THR A 105 -9.88 -5.45 4.53
C THR A 105 -11.00 -5.25 3.50
N ARG A 106 -11.01 -4.12 2.79
CA ARG A 106 -11.94 -3.89 1.68
C ARG A 106 -11.77 -4.89 0.55
N ALA A 107 -10.54 -5.14 0.09
CA ALA A 107 -10.27 -6.13 -0.95
C ALA A 107 -10.71 -7.54 -0.55
N LEU A 108 -10.50 -7.92 0.72
CA LEU A 108 -10.99 -9.19 1.27
C LEU A 108 -12.52 -9.23 1.34
N ALA A 109 -13.16 -8.13 1.73
CA ALA A 109 -14.61 -8.05 1.83
C ALA A 109 -15.30 -8.12 0.46
N GLU A 110 -14.72 -7.50 -0.57
CA GLU A 110 -15.17 -7.62 -1.97
C GLU A 110 -15.02 -9.06 -2.50
N PHE A 111 -14.03 -9.80 -2.00
CA PHE A 111 -13.82 -11.20 -2.32
C PHE A 111 -14.73 -12.14 -1.50
N ASP A 112 -15.14 -11.72 -0.31
CA ASP A 112 -16.05 -12.44 0.57
C ASP A 112 -17.47 -12.47 0.00
N GLY A 113 -18.25 -13.47 0.38
CA GLY A 113 -19.65 -13.58 -0.04
C GLY A 113 -20.57 -12.51 0.58
N ASP A 114 -20.16 -11.95 1.73
CA ASP A 114 -20.85 -10.84 2.42
C ASP A 114 -19.88 -9.66 2.59
N PRO A 115 -20.07 -8.56 1.83
CA PRO A 115 -19.21 -7.37 1.86
C PRO A 115 -19.11 -6.68 3.22
N GLU A 116 -20.07 -6.88 4.13
CA GLU A 116 -20.09 -6.21 5.44
C GLU A 116 -19.58 -7.09 6.58
N ARG A 117 -19.39 -8.39 6.34
CA ARG A 117 -19.04 -9.36 7.38
C ARG A 117 -17.70 -9.06 8.03
N LEU A 118 -16.67 -8.78 7.23
CA LEU A 118 -15.31 -8.57 7.71
C LEU A 118 -15.12 -7.25 8.49
N TYR A 119 -16.10 -6.35 8.44
CA TYR A 119 -16.13 -5.15 9.27
C TYR A 119 -16.88 -5.36 10.59
N ARG A 120 -17.74 -6.39 10.68
CA ARG A 120 -18.52 -6.74 11.87
C ARG A 120 -17.87 -7.84 12.70
N GLU A 121 -17.14 -8.74 12.05
CA GLU A 121 -16.52 -9.92 12.66
C GLU A 121 -14.99 -9.86 12.51
N PRO A 122 -14.20 -10.28 13.53
CA PRO A 122 -12.74 -10.29 13.48
C PRO A 122 -12.22 -11.48 12.65
N HIS A 123 -12.70 -11.61 11.42
CA HIS A 123 -12.42 -12.72 10.53
C HIS A 123 -11.42 -12.36 9.43
N ALA A 124 -10.98 -11.10 9.39
CA ALA A 124 -9.85 -10.63 8.61
C ALA A 124 -8.86 -9.91 9.54
N GLU A 125 -7.66 -10.44 9.64
CA GLU A 125 -6.55 -9.81 10.37
C GLU A 125 -5.50 -9.35 9.38
N VAL A 126 -5.05 -8.09 9.49
CA VAL A 126 -4.03 -7.50 8.61
C VAL A 126 -2.85 -7.05 9.45
N HIS A 127 -1.70 -7.67 9.24
CA HIS A 127 -0.45 -7.37 9.92
C HIS A 127 0.47 -6.61 8.99
N VAL A 128 0.82 -5.37 9.34
CA VAL A 128 1.79 -4.56 8.61
C VAL A 128 3.14 -4.63 9.32
N LEU A 129 4.07 -5.36 8.70
CA LEU A 129 5.38 -5.71 9.25
C LEU A 129 6.46 -4.84 8.59
N GLY A 130 7.28 -4.18 9.42
CA GLY A 130 8.38 -3.35 8.95
C GLY A 130 9.64 -4.18 8.80
N VAL A 131 10.21 -4.22 7.60
CA VAL A 131 11.55 -4.78 7.36
C VAL A 131 12.58 -3.77 7.87
N PRO A 132 13.44 -4.14 8.84
CA PRO A 132 14.44 -3.22 9.37
C PRO A 132 15.37 -2.67 8.29
N GLU A 133 15.92 -1.48 8.53
CA GLU A 133 16.91 -0.88 7.64
C GLU A 133 18.10 -1.84 7.42
N GLY A 134 18.51 -2.00 6.17
CA GLY A 134 19.51 -3.00 5.77
C GLY A 134 18.97 -4.43 5.58
N GLY A 135 17.73 -4.70 5.99
CA GLY A 135 17.08 -6.02 5.88
C GLY A 135 16.33 -6.26 4.57
N TYR A 136 16.19 -5.24 3.73
CA TYR A 136 15.57 -5.37 2.41
C TYR A 136 16.63 -5.43 1.31
N GLY A 137 16.56 -6.46 0.46
CA GLY A 137 17.46 -6.64 -0.68
C GLY A 137 16.69 -6.89 -1.97
N ALA A 138 17.07 -6.18 -3.02
CA ALA A 138 16.64 -6.43 -4.39
C ALA A 138 17.71 -5.96 -5.37
N PHE A 139 17.62 -6.38 -6.64
CA PHE A 139 18.64 -6.08 -7.67
C PHE A 139 20.07 -6.51 -7.25
N GLY A 140 20.18 -7.60 -6.47
CA GLY A 140 21.47 -8.11 -6.00
C GLY A 140 22.17 -7.25 -4.93
N ARG A 141 21.48 -6.30 -4.31
CA ARG A 141 22.04 -5.41 -3.28
C ARG A 141 21.04 -5.12 -2.16
N VAL A 142 21.55 -4.63 -1.04
CA VAL A 142 20.73 -4.04 0.03
C VAL A 142 20.15 -2.71 -0.46
N ILE A 143 18.86 -2.51 -0.22
CA ILE A 143 18.14 -1.27 -0.55
C ILE A 143 17.63 -0.65 0.75
N GLY A 144 18.31 0.41 1.17
CA GLY A 144 17.90 1.24 2.29
C GLY A 144 16.86 2.30 1.90
N GLU A 145 16.37 3.04 2.89
CA GLU A 145 15.34 4.09 2.70
C GLU A 145 15.73 5.08 1.60
N SER A 146 16.96 5.62 1.64
CA SER A 146 17.41 6.60 0.64
C SER A 146 17.47 6.02 -0.78
N ALA A 147 18.01 4.80 -0.93
CA ALA A 147 18.11 4.14 -2.23
C ALA A 147 16.72 3.81 -2.80
N MET A 148 15.78 3.41 -1.95
CA MET A 148 14.38 3.19 -2.33
C MET A 148 13.71 4.49 -2.80
N SER A 149 13.92 5.60 -2.07
CA SER A 149 13.39 6.91 -2.47
C SER A 149 13.96 7.39 -3.81
N GLU A 150 15.24 7.14 -4.10
CA GLU A 150 15.81 7.44 -5.41
C GLU A 150 15.20 6.58 -6.52
N LEU A 151 14.98 5.29 -6.29
CA LEU A 151 14.32 4.41 -7.26
C LEU A 151 12.89 4.86 -7.55
N ILE A 152 12.13 5.25 -6.53
CA ILE A 152 10.77 5.81 -6.70
C ILE A 152 10.84 7.11 -7.50
N SER A 153 11.73 8.02 -7.13
CA SER A 153 11.89 9.31 -7.81
C SER A 153 12.27 9.13 -9.28
N ALA A 154 13.11 8.14 -9.60
CA ALA A 154 13.52 7.81 -10.96
C ALA A 154 12.41 7.12 -11.78
N ALA A 155 11.42 6.52 -11.11
CA ALA A 155 10.29 5.85 -11.76
C ALA A 155 9.16 6.83 -12.16
N VAL A 156 9.18 8.06 -11.66
CA VAL A 156 8.15 9.07 -11.97
C VAL A 156 8.08 9.33 -13.48
N ARG A 157 6.91 9.12 -14.07
CA ARG A 157 6.65 9.46 -15.47
C ARG A 157 6.08 10.87 -15.63
N GLY A 158 5.48 11.39 -14.56
CA GLY A 158 4.82 12.69 -14.52
C GLY A 158 3.45 12.59 -15.16
N GLU A 159 2.40 12.75 -14.35
CA GLU A 159 1.12 13.17 -14.88
C GLU A 159 1.16 14.70 -15.13
N GLY A 160 0.44 15.17 -16.16
CA GLY A 160 0.42 16.58 -16.53
C GLY A 160 -0.06 17.51 -15.41
N LYS A 161 -0.16 18.81 -15.71
CA LYS A 161 -0.51 19.86 -14.74
C LYS A 161 -1.64 19.44 -13.78
N ALA A 162 -1.36 19.43 -12.48
CA ALA A 162 -2.33 19.07 -11.44
C ALA A 162 -3.62 19.90 -11.57
N PRO A 163 -4.80 19.29 -11.36
CA PRO A 163 -6.07 20.02 -11.32
C PRO A 163 -6.06 21.15 -10.28
N PRO A 164 -6.92 22.17 -10.42
CA PRO A 164 -7.07 23.21 -9.40
C PRO A 164 -7.35 22.61 -8.01
N GLY A 165 -6.64 23.09 -6.99
CA GLY A 165 -6.75 22.57 -5.61
C GLY A 165 -5.91 21.33 -5.30
N MET A 166 -5.20 20.81 -6.31
CA MET A 166 -4.25 19.70 -6.18
C MET A 166 -2.81 20.17 -6.41
N ALA A 167 -1.85 19.37 -5.94
CA ALA A 167 -0.43 19.50 -6.27
C ALA A 167 0.16 18.15 -6.67
N VAL A 168 1.22 18.18 -7.47
CA VAL A 168 2.06 17.02 -7.73
C VAL A 168 3.12 16.95 -6.64
N ASP A 169 3.21 15.80 -5.95
CA ASP A 169 4.28 15.51 -5.00
C ASP A 169 5.62 15.48 -5.76
N PRO A 170 6.58 16.35 -5.42
CA PRO A 170 7.84 16.47 -6.13
C PRO A 170 8.80 15.28 -5.91
N VAL A 171 8.47 14.35 -5.01
CA VAL A 171 9.28 13.17 -4.72
C VAL A 171 8.76 11.94 -5.47
N CYS A 172 7.46 11.70 -5.47
CA CYS A 172 6.87 10.49 -6.04
C CYS A 172 5.90 10.73 -7.21
N GLY A 173 5.66 11.98 -7.60
CA GLY A 173 4.77 12.31 -8.71
C GLY A 173 3.28 12.15 -8.43
N ALA A 174 2.89 11.74 -7.21
CA ALA A 174 1.48 11.59 -6.86
C ALA A 174 0.73 12.93 -6.91
N THR A 175 -0.47 12.95 -7.48
CA THR A 175 -1.36 14.11 -7.42
C THR A 175 -2.16 14.06 -6.12
N VAL A 176 -2.01 15.07 -5.27
CA VAL A 176 -2.52 15.12 -3.89
C VAL A 176 -3.31 16.40 -3.61
N PRO A 177 -4.33 16.36 -2.74
CA PRO A 177 -5.08 17.56 -2.37
C PRO A 177 -4.22 18.51 -1.53
N LEU A 178 -4.32 19.81 -1.79
CA LEU A 178 -3.64 20.85 -1.00
C LEU A 178 -4.44 21.31 0.23
N ALA A 179 -5.66 20.82 0.40
CA ALA A 179 -6.57 21.22 1.47
C ALA A 179 -7.20 19.99 2.15
N GLY A 180 -7.69 20.19 3.37
CA GLY A 180 -8.33 19.15 4.18
C GLY A 180 -7.43 18.57 5.26
N PRO A 181 -8.01 17.80 6.21
CA PRO A 181 -7.31 17.33 7.40
C PRO A 181 -6.21 16.29 7.10
N ALA A 182 -6.29 15.60 5.95
CA ALA A 182 -5.30 14.62 5.52
C ALA A 182 -4.16 15.22 4.67
N ALA A 183 -4.23 16.52 4.33
CA ALA A 183 -3.26 17.13 3.42
C ALA A 183 -1.89 17.29 4.09
N VAL A 184 -0.88 16.56 3.60
CA VAL A 184 0.51 16.73 4.01
C VAL A 184 1.13 17.83 3.16
N THR A 185 1.49 18.96 3.77
CA THR A 185 2.03 20.12 3.04
C THR A 185 3.28 20.72 3.70
N ALA A 186 4.05 21.49 2.93
CA ALA A 186 5.17 22.29 3.43
C ALA A 186 5.32 23.57 2.59
N GLU A 187 5.75 24.66 3.23
CA GLU A 187 6.13 25.89 2.53
C GLU A 187 7.65 25.98 2.43
N VAL A 188 8.15 26.20 1.21
CA VAL A 188 9.59 26.36 0.94
C VAL A 188 9.77 27.50 -0.05
N ALA A 189 10.54 28.52 0.32
CA ALA A 189 10.79 29.71 -0.49
C ALA A 189 9.49 30.37 -1.02
N GLY A 190 8.46 30.47 -0.17
CA GLY A 190 7.16 31.07 -0.53
C GLY A 190 6.27 30.20 -1.42
N THR A 191 6.70 28.97 -1.77
CA THR A 191 5.90 28.02 -2.53
C THR A 191 5.35 26.94 -1.60
N ARG A 192 4.04 26.68 -1.68
CA ARG A 192 3.38 25.60 -0.94
C ARG A 192 3.40 24.31 -1.77
N TYR A 193 4.00 23.27 -1.20
CA TYR A 193 4.06 21.92 -1.77
C TYR A 193 3.08 20.97 -1.07
N GLY A 194 2.51 20.04 -1.83
CA GLY A 194 1.73 18.92 -1.33
C GLY A 194 2.52 17.61 -1.43
N PHE A 195 2.26 16.68 -0.50
CA PHE A 195 2.93 15.38 -0.46
C PHE A 195 1.91 14.26 -0.22
N CYS A 196 2.15 13.08 -0.77
CA CYS A 196 1.29 11.91 -0.56
C CYS A 196 1.42 11.34 0.86
N CYS A 197 2.59 11.53 1.49
CA CYS A 197 2.84 11.06 2.83
C CYS A 197 3.90 11.90 3.55
N PRO A 198 3.99 11.79 4.90
CA PRO A 198 5.03 12.47 5.66
C PRO A 198 6.46 12.08 5.24
N GLY A 199 6.68 10.85 4.76
CA GLY A 199 7.96 10.39 4.21
C GLY A 199 8.44 11.19 2.99
N CYS A 200 7.58 11.43 2.01
CA CYS A 200 7.90 12.28 0.85
C CYS A 200 8.23 13.71 1.30
N ARG A 201 7.43 14.28 2.22
CA ARG A 201 7.72 15.61 2.79
C ARG A 201 9.10 15.68 3.43
N ARG A 202 9.48 14.70 4.26
CA ARG A 202 10.82 14.65 4.88
C ARG A 202 11.93 14.57 3.84
N THR A 203 11.78 13.68 2.86
CA THR A 203 12.76 13.48 1.78
C THR A 203 12.96 14.77 0.98
N PHE A 204 11.86 15.45 0.62
CA PHE A 204 11.92 16.73 -0.08
C PHE A 204 12.66 17.79 0.72
N LEU A 205 12.31 17.98 2.00
CA LEU A 205 12.95 18.99 2.84
C LEU A 205 14.45 18.71 3.03
N ALA A 206 14.85 17.45 3.22
CA ALA A 206 16.25 17.08 3.33
C ALA A 206 17.04 17.37 2.04
N ARG A 207 16.46 17.08 0.86
CA ARG A 207 17.07 17.44 -0.43
C ARG A 207 17.24 18.95 -0.58
N ARG A 208 16.25 19.74 -0.16
CA ARG A 208 16.30 21.22 -0.22
C ARG A 208 17.34 21.80 0.74
N GLU A 209 17.48 21.23 1.94
CA GLU A 209 18.51 21.63 2.91
C GLU A 209 19.91 21.31 2.39
N ALA A 210 20.12 20.11 1.83
CA ALA A 210 21.39 19.73 1.22
C ALA A 210 21.78 20.63 0.03
N ALA A 211 20.81 20.99 -0.81
CA ALA A 211 21.04 21.90 -1.95
C ALA A 211 21.26 23.37 -1.53
N GLY A 212 20.87 23.74 -0.30
CA GLY A 212 21.05 25.09 0.25
C GLY A 212 22.32 25.26 1.11
N ARG A 213 23.08 24.18 1.35
CA ARG A 213 24.39 24.26 2.00
C ARG A 213 25.46 24.66 0.97
N PRO A 214 26.29 25.68 1.26
CA PRO A 214 27.32 26.17 0.35
C PRO A 214 28.43 25.14 0.09
#